data_AF-A0A0A7GBN5-F1
#
_entry.id   AF-A0A0A7GBN5-F1
#
_cell.length_a   1.000
_cell.length_b   1.000
_cell.length_c   1.000
_cell.angle_alpha   90.00
_cell.angle_beta   90.00
_cell.angle_gamma   90.00
#
_symmetry.space_group_name_H-M   'P 1'
#
loop_
_entity.id
_entity.type
_entity.pdbx_description
1 polymer ?
#
loop_
_entity_poly.entity_id
_entity_poly.type
_entity_poly.pdbx_seq_one_letter_code
_entity_poly.pdbx_strand_id
1 'polypeptide(L)'
;MTNGYLLKDNRMDKITELVDEVQISLDGFEGHRKLRNAGWERLIDVIKSLSGSVDVSIATMVTKYNINEFEKMSRVLESLNVYRWSIDVPVTEKDLLPPPDSIKEVLQNYGFGKRSYPSIQGYACGTHYCEMDPDGNIVKCGFFEEPCGNIRNGLKNCWENLKKRYIWRLDELKCSCQYVGECRGGCRYRALMYSGDILGCDPVMCNIYDVKQICQ
;
A
#
# COMPACT_ATOMS: atom_id res chain seq x y z
N MET A 1 -6.83 5.63 -8.77
CA MET A 1 -6.35 4.23 -8.81
C MET A 1 -7.26 3.41 -9.71
N THR A 2 -6.74 2.44 -10.45
CA THR A 2 -7.50 1.62 -11.39
C THR A 2 -6.83 0.27 -11.64
N ASN A 3 -7.60 -0.74 -12.06
CA ASN A 3 -7.07 -2.00 -12.58
C ASN A 3 -6.67 -1.90 -14.07
N GLY A 4 -6.89 -0.76 -14.73
CA GLY A 4 -6.44 -0.47 -16.10
C GLY A 4 -7.25 -1.12 -17.23
N TYR A 5 -7.90 -2.27 -17.02
CA TYR A 5 -8.53 -3.06 -18.09
C TYR A 5 -9.58 -2.32 -18.92
N LEU A 6 -10.38 -1.49 -18.26
CA LEU A 6 -11.45 -0.74 -18.92
C LEU A 6 -10.96 0.59 -19.50
N LEU A 7 -9.71 1.01 -19.32
CA LEU A 7 -9.23 2.21 -19.97
C LEU A 7 -9.14 1.99 -21.48
N LYS A 8 -9.78 2.89 -22.25
CA LYS A 8 -9.80 2.96 -23.71
C LYS A 8 -9.43 4.39 -24.09
N ASP A 9 -8.94 4.61 -25.31
CA ASP A 9 -8.36 5.89 -25.76
C ASP A 9 -9.23 7.10 -25.40
N ASN A 10 -10.51 7.07 -25.79
CA ASN A 10 -11.47 8.16 -25.51
C ASN A 10 -11.70 8.48 -24.01
N ARG A 11 -11.37 7.55 -23.11
CA ARG A 11 -11.42 7.75 -21.65
C ARG A 11 -10.07 8.16 -21.07
N MET A 12 -8.98 7.78 -21.72
CA MET A 12 -7.63 8.13 -21.28
C MET A 12 -7.41 9.64 -21.41
N ASP A 13 -7.79 10.24 -22.55
CA ASP A 13 -7.68 11.69 -22.77
C ASP A 13 -8.41 12.49 -21.67
N LYS A 14 -9.63 12.09 -21.33
CA LYS A 14 -10.40 12.73 -20.25
C LYS A 14 -9.77 12.57 -18.88
N ILE A 15 -9.19 11.41 -18.59
CA ILE A 15 -8.55 11.17 -17.30
C ILE A 15 -7.30 12.04 -17.18
N THR A 16 -6.50 12.14 -18.23
CA THR A 16 -5.26 12.93 -18.23
C THR A 16 -5.51 14.42 -17.96
N GLU A 17 -6.70 14.93 -18.24
CA GLU A 17 -7.10 16.32 -17.92
C GLU A 17 -7.59 16.52 -16.47
N LEU A 18 -7.96 15.44 -15.77
CA LEU A 18 -8.68 15.51 -14.49
C LEU A 18 -7.85 15.09 -13.28
N VAL A 19 -6.72 14.41 -13.49
CA VAL A 19 -5.88 13.90 -12.41
C VAL A 19 -4.42 14.20 -12.68
N ASP A 20 -3.67 14.46 -11.61
CA ASP A 20 -2.22 14.62 -11.69
C ASP A 20 -1.52 13.27 -11.93
N GLU A 21 -2.13 12.17 -11.48
CA GLU A 21 -1.50 10.86 -11.49
C GLU A 21 -2.51 9.71 -11.64
N VAL A 22 -2.19 8.72 -12.47
CA VAL A 22 -2.92 7.46 -12.60
C VAL A 22 -2.11 6.31 -12.02
N GLN A 23 -2.55 5.79 -10.87
CA GLN A 23 -2.00 4.56 -10.32
C GLN A 23 -2.70 3.32 -10.87
N ILE A 24 -1.95 2.41 -11.48
CA ILE A 24 -2.39 1.13 -12.05
C ILE A 24 -1.88 -0.03 -11.21
N SER A 25 -2.76 -0.98 -10.91
CA SER A 25 -2.34 -2.23 -10.25
C SER A 25 -1.71 -3.22 -11.23
N LEU A 26 -0.46 -3.61 -10.98
CA LEU A 26 0.25 -4.64 -11.74
C LEU A 26 1.04 -5.51 -10.76
N ASP A 27 0.79 -6.82 -10.76
CA ASP A 27 1.28 -7.75 -9.73
C ASP A 27 2.22 -8.80 -10.33
N GLY A 28 3.00 -8.41 -11.33
CA GLY A 28 3.87 -9.29 -12.09
C GLY A 28 3.31 -9.67 -13.46
N PHE A 29 3.84 -10.77 -13.98
CA PHE A 29 3.47 -11.32 -15.28
C PHE A 29 2.54 -12.53 -15.06
N GLU A 30 3.12 -13.70 -14.82
CA GLU A 30 2.35 -14.89 -14.47
C GLU A 30 1.71 -14.73 -13.08
N GLY A 31 2.39 -14.02 -12.17
CA GLY A 31 1.85 -13.67 -10.87
C GLY A 31 0.55 -12.87 -10.95
N HIS A 32 0.46 -11.92 -11.89
CA HIS A 32 -0.75 -11.13 -12.09
C HIS A 32 -1.89 -11.98 -12.67
N ARG A 33 -1.58 -12.91 -13.60
CA ARG A 33 -2.57 -13.87 -14.11
C ARG A 33 -3.14 -14.74 -13.00
N LYS A 34 -2.28 -15.28 -12.13
CA LYS A 34 -2.71 -16.13 -11.00
C LYS A 34 -3.48 -15.37 -9.94
N LEU A 35 -3.05 -14.15 -9.60
CA LEU A 35 -3.66 -13.35 -8.56
C LEU A 35 -4.97 -12.71 -9.00
N ARG A 36 -5.01 -12.12 -10.20
CA ARG A 36 -6.13 -11.30 -10.68
C ARG A 36 -7.03 -12.00 -11.70
N ASN A 37 -6.65 -13.21 -12.14
CA ASN A 37 -7.32 -13.92 -13.23
C ASN A 37 -7.42 -13.05 -14.51
N ALA A 38 -6.36 -12.29 -14.81
CA ALA A 38 -6.34 -11.35 -15.91
C ALA A 38 -4.93 -11.17 -16.50
N GLY A 39 -4.84 -10.85 -17.80
CA GLY A 39 -3.56 -10.70 -18.51
C GLY A 39 -2.87 -9.36 -18.23
N TRP A 40 -1.56 -9.35 -18.15
CA TRP A 40 -0.75 -8.14 -17.88
C TRP A 40 -0.43 -7.34 -19.15
N GLU A 41 -0.52 -7.97 -20.33
CA GLU A 41 -0.09 -7.39 -21.61
C GLU A 41 -0.83 -6.09 -21.92
N ARG A 42 -2.16 -6.12 -21.79
CA ARG A 42 -3.00 -4.93 -21.97
C ARG A 42 -2.62 -3.80 -21.02
N LEU A 43 -2.17 -4.11 -19.81
CA LEU A 43 -1.79 -3.08 -18.84
C LEU A 43 -0.52 -2.35 -19.28
N ILE A 44 0.43 -3.06 -19.91
CA ILE A 44 1.62 -2.43 -20.48
C ILE A 44 1.25 -1.46 -21.60
N ASP A 45 0.29 -1.83 -22.45
CA ASP A 45 -0.20 -0.92 -23.50
C ASP A 45 -0.84 0.33 -22.89
N VAL A 46 -1.68 0.17 -21.86
CA VAL A 46 -2.29 1.30 -21.14
C VAL A 46 -1.24 2.19 -20.48
N ILE A 47 -0.23 1.61 -19.83
CA ILE A 47 0.87 2.35 -19.21
C ILE A 47 1.61 3.17 -20.26
N LYS A 48 1.97 2.57 -21.41
CA LYS A 48 2.64 3.27 -22.51
C LYS A 48 1.81 4.44 -23.03
N SER A 49 0.51 4.23 -23.24
CA SER A 49 -0.38 5.29 -23.75
C SER A 49 -0.53 6.46 -22.77
N LEU A 50 -0.49 6.21 -21.46
CA LEU A 50 -0.65 7.26 -20.45
C LEU A 50 0.65 7.99 -20.10
N SER A 51 1.80 7.29 -20.11
CA SER A 51 3.08 7.81 -19.58
C SER A 51 3.65 9.01 -20.35
N GLY A 52 3.05 9.38 -21.49
CA GLY A 52 3.38 10.61 -22.24
C GLY A 52 2.53 11.83 -21.86
N SER A 53 1.43 11.64 -21.12
CA SER A 53 0.41 12.67 -20.88
C SER A 53 0.07 12.89 -19.41
N VAL A 54 0.31 11.91 -18.54
CA VAL A 54 0.06 11.99 -17.09
C VAL A 54 1.08 11.13 -16.35
N ASP A 55 1.39 11.47 -15.10
CA ASP A 55 2.22 10.61 -14.27
C ASP A 55 1.52 9.26 -14.06
N VAL A 56 2.23 8.18 -14.37
CA VAL A 56 1.73 6.82 -14.15
C VAL A 56 2.50 6.19 -13.01
N SER A 57 1.78 5.68 -12.02
CA SER A 57 2.35 4.89 -10.93
C SER A 57 1.89 3.45 -10.99
N ILE A 58 2.74 2.54 -10.53
CA ILE A 58 2.44 1.12 -10.41
C ILE A 58 2.33 0.74 -8.95
N ALA A 59 1.26 0.03 -8.60
CA ALA A 59 1.10 -0.62 -7.30
C ALA A 59 1.17 -2.14 -7.48
N THR A 60 2.03 -2.77 -6.68
CA THR A 60 2.31 -4.21 -6.72
C THR A 60 2.18 -4.81 -5.32
N MET A 61 1.40 -5.88 -5.19
CA MET A 61 1.36 -6.72 -4.01
C MET A 61 2.39 -7.86 -4.12
N VAL A 62 3.28 -7.99 -3.14
CA VAL A 62 4.22 -9.12 -3.05
C VAL A 62 3.46 -10.39 -2.67
N THR A 63 3.51 -11.41 -3.52
CA THR A 63 2.85 -12.69 -3.28
C THR A 63 3.76 -13.86 -3.67
N LYS A 64 3.42 -15.06 -3.20
CA LYS A 64 4.08 -16.31 -3.62
C LYS A 64 4.00 -16.56 -5.14
N TYR A 65 3.11 -15.87 -5.85
CA TYR A 65 2.95 -16.04 -7.30
C TYR A 65 3.89 -15.17 -8.14
N ASN A 66 4.38 -14.05 -7.61
CA ASN A 66 5.22 -13.09 -8.34
C ASN A 66 6.61 -12.88 -7.74
N ILE A 67 6.96 -13.61 -6.67
CA ILE A 67 8.20 -13.39 -5.93
C ILE A 67 9.46 -13.45 -6.79
N ASN A 68 9.47 -14.29 -7.83
CA ASN A 68 10.60 -14.45 -8.75
C ASN A 68 10.54 -13.50 -9.97
N GLU A 69 9.58 -12.58 -10.03
CA GLU A 69 9.35 -11.72 -11.19
C GLU A 69 9.87 -10.28 -11.01
N PHE A 70 10.21 -9.87 -9.79
CA PHE A 70 10.52 -8.47 -9.44
C PHE A 70 11.71 -7.89 -10.21
N GLU A 71 12.78 -8.66 -10.45
CA GLU A 71 13.92 -8.19 -11.25
C GLU A 71 13.48 -7.83 -12.67
N LYS A 72 12.72 -8.72 -13.31
CA LYS A 72 12.18 -8.48 -14.65
C LYS A 72 11.18 -7.33 -14.64
N MET A 73 10.34 -7.22 -13.61
CA MET A 73 9.43 -6.09 -13.45
C MET A 73 10.18 -4.77 -13.39
N SER A 74 11.23 -4.65 -12.57
CA SER A 74 12.02 -3.42 -12.44
C SER A 74 12.50 -2.92 -13.79
N ARG A 75 13.15 -3.79 -14.57
CA ARG A 75 13.67 -3.46 -15.90
C ARG A 75 12.56 -2.99 -16.85
N VAL A 76 11.40 -3.65 -16.84
CA VAL A 76 10.26 -3.27 -17.68
C VAL A 76 9.71 -1.92 -17.23
N LEU A 77 9.43 -1.72 -15.95
CA LEU A 77 8.83 -0.48 -15.45
C LEU A 77 9.75 0.74 -15.62
N GLU A 78 11.06 0.56 -15.43
CA GLU A 78 12.07 1.60 -15.70
C GLU A 78 12.06 2.00 -17.18
N SER A 79 11.93 1.04 -18.10
CA SER A 79 11.85 1.32 -19.55
C SER A 79 10.56 2.01 -20.00
N LEU A 80 9.53 2.02 -19.16
CA LEU A 80 8.21 2.59 -19.46
C LEU A 80 8.03 4.02 -18.96
N ASN A 81 9.08 4.64 -18.40
CA ASN A 81 9.03 5.98 -17.81
C ASN A 81 7.92 6.11 -16.74
N VAL A 82 7.72 5.06 -15.94
CA VAL A 82 6.80 5.07 -14.80
C VAL A 82 7.31 6.07 -13.76
N TYR A 83 6.42 6.91 -13.24
CA TYR A 83 6.76 7.93 -12.25
C TYR A 83 7.12 7.33 -10.89
N ARG A 84 6.36 6.30 -10.46
CA ARG A 84 6.59 5.60 -9.19
C ARG A 84 6.15 4.14 -9.26
N TRP A 85 6.91 3.28 -8.61
CA TRP A 85 6.54 1.89 -8.35
C TRP A 85 6.49 1.64 -6.84
N SER A 86 5.28 1.51 -6.30
CA SER A 86 5.04 1.17 -4.90
C SER A 86 4.80 -0.34 -4.74
N ILE A 87 5.50 -0.92 -3.77
CA ILE A 87 5.41 -2.35 -3.44
C ILE A 87 4.85 -2.48 -2.03
N ASP A 88 3.80 -3.29 -1.89
CA ASP A 88 3.11 -3.56 -0.63
C ASP A 88 2.97 -5.06 -0.39
N VAL A 89 2.68 -5.43 0.85
CA VAL A 89 2.54 -6.83 1.29
C VAL A 89 1.11 -7.08 1.77
N PRO A 90 0.45 -8.18 1.35
CA PRO A 90 -0.89 -8.51 1.80
C PRO A 90 -1.01 -8.48 3.32
N VAL A 91 -2.12 -7.96 3.82
CA VAL A 91 -2.34 -7.76 5.26
C VAL A 91 -3.16 -8.90 5.86
N THR A 92 -4.21 -9.33 5.15
CA THR A 92 -5.19 -10.32 5.62
C THR A 92 -4.99 -11.69 4.97
N GLU A 93 -4.44 -11.74 3.76
CA GLU A 93 -4.31 -12.95 2.93
C GLU A 93 -2.99 -13.69 3.21
N LYS A 94 -2.88 -14.29 4.40
CA LYS A 94 -1.65 -14.97 4.86
C LYS A 94 -1.18 -16.06 3.89
N ASP A 95 -2.10 -16.76 3.23
CA ASP A 95 -1.80 -17.84 2.27
C ASP A 95 -1.14 -17.37 0.98
N LEU A 96 -1.18 -16.07 0.70
CA LEU A 96 -0.52 -15.47 -0.46
C LEU A 96 0.91 -15.04 -0.15
N LEU A 97 1.33 -15.02 1.12
CA LEU A 97 2.64 -14.53 1.50
C LEU A 97 3.75 -15.48 1.06
N PRO A 98 4.82 -14.97 0.41
CA PRO A 98 6.06 -15.72 0.23
C PRO A 98 6.83 -15.87 1.55
N PRO A 99 7.93 -16.63 1.57
CA PRO A 99 8.82 -16.69 2.73
C PRO A 99 9.25 -15.28 3.18
N PRO A 100 9.32 -15.02 4.50
CA PRO A 100 9.63 -13.69 5.03
C PRO A 100 10.93 -13.08 4.46
N ASP A 101 12.00 -13.87 4.33
CA ASP A 101 13.28 -13.41 3.79
C ASP A 101 13.15 -12.92 2.34
N SER A 102 12.33 -13.58 1.53
CA SER A 102 12.05 -13.13 0.16
C SER A 102 11.24 -11.82 0.13
N ILE A 103 10.31 -11.62 1.07
CA ILE A 103 9.59 -10.35 1.22
C ILE A 103 10.57 -9.22 1.56
N LYS A 104 11.48 -9.47 2.51
CA LYS A 104 12.52 -8.52 2.91
C LYS A 104 13.40 -8.15 1.71
N GLU A 105 13.90 -9.14 0.99
CA GLU A 105 14.72 -8.92 -0.21
C GLU A 105 13.98 -8.03 -1.22
N VAL A 106 12.70 -8.30 -1.46
CA VAL A 106 11.93 -7.49 -2.41
C VAL A 106 11.79 -6.04 -1.95
N LEU A 107 11.40 -5.82 -0.70
CA LEU A 107 11.15 -4.47 -0.18
C LEU A 107 12.41 -3.63 0.00
N GLN A 108 13.58 -4.26 0.11
CA GLN A 108 14.87 -3.58 0.23
C GLN A 108 15.47 -3.21 -1.14
N ASN A 109 15.17 -3.97 -2.20
CA ASN A 109 15.86 -3.85 -3.49
C ASN A 109 14.99 -3.30 -4.63
N TYR A 110 13.66 -3.30 -4.50
CA TYR A 110 12.77 -2.89 -5.58
C TYR A 110 11.81 -1.77 -5.15
N GLY A 111 11.14 -1.20 -6.16
CA GLY A 111 10.30 -0.02 -6.02
C GLY A 111 11.13 1.27 -6.17
N PHE A 112 10.49 2.31 -6.69
CA PHE A 112 11.14 3.59 -6.94
C PHE A 112 10.13 4.73 -6.96
N GLY A 113 10.61 5.97 -6.93
CA GLY A 113 9.78 7.17 -6.88
C GLY A 113 9.54 7.66 -5.45
N LYS A 114 9.12 8.93 -5.32
CA LYS A 114 8.90 9.55 -4.01
C LYS A 114 7.68 8.97 -3.31
N ARG A 115 7.79 8.62 -2.02
CA ARG A 115 6.63 8.34 -1.16
C ARG A 115 5.74 9.57 -1.09
N SER A 116 4.45 9.38 -1.32
CA SER A 116 3.52 10.49 -1.56
C SER A 116 3.21 11.36 -0.33
N TYR A 117 3.50 10.91 0.90
CA TYR A 117 3.04 11.61 2.09
C TYR A 117 4.08 11.73 3.20
N PRO A 118 4.22 12.94 3.78
CA PRO A 118 5.06 13.15 4.96
C PRO A 118 4.47 12.40 6.15
N SER A 119 5.37 11.84 6.94
CA SER A 119 5.00 11.01 8.08
C SER A 119 5.37 11.79 9.35
N ILE A 120 4.41 11.96 10.27
CA ILE A 120 4.59 12.79 11.47
C ILE A 120 5.50 12.05 12.46
N GLN A 121 6.59 12.67 12.91
CA GLN A 121 7.52 12.05 13.85
C GLN A 121 6.81 11.70 15.16
N GLY A 122 7.12 10.53 15.75
CA GLY A 122 6.56 10.09 17.03
C GLY A 122 5.21 9.37 16.94
N TYR A 123 4.64 9.22 15.74
CA TYR A 123 3.37 8.51 15.53
C TYR A 123 3.52 7.30 14.59
N ALA A 124 2.63 6.32 14.79
CA ALA A 124 2.53 5.11 13.98
C ALA A 124 1.84 5.36 12.62
N CYS A 125 1.37 4.31 11.95
CA CYS A 125 0.88 4.39 10.58
C CYS A 125 -0.32 5.34 10.39
N GLY A 126 -0.31 6.06 9.26
CA GLY A 126 -1.50 6.67 8.67
C GLY A 126 -2.04 7.93 9.35
N THR A 127 -1.18 8.77 9.92
CA THR A 127 -1.61 10.01 10.58
C THR A 127 -2.12 11.12 9.64
N HIS A 128 -1.94 10.96 8.34
CA HIS A 128 -2.18 12.00 7.33
C HIS A 128 -3.41 11.73 6.47
N TYR A 129 -4.14 10.64 6.69
CA TYR A 129 -5.27 10.29 5.83
C TYR A 129 -6.37 9.50 6.55
N CYS A 130 -7.55 9.55 5.95
CA CYS A 130 -8.71 8.70 6.21
C CYS A 130 -9.30 8.25 4.86
N GLU A 131 -10.20 7.28 4.88
CA GLU A 131 -10.94 6.85 3.71
C GLU A 131 -12.43 7.13 3.89
N MET A 132 -13.12 7.35 2.77
CA MET A 132 -14.56 7.54 2.74
C MET A 132 -15.19 6.42 1.91
N ASP A 133 -16.13 5.70 2.48
CA ASP A 133 -16.90 4.68 1.75
C ASP A 133 -17.99 5.32 0.85
N PRO A 134 -18.68 4.54 -0.01
CA PRO A 134 -19.72 5.08 -0.89
C PRO A 134 -20.93 5.69 -0.17
N ASP A 135 -21.20 5.29 1.07
CA ASP A 135 -22.30 5.85 1.88
C ASP A 135 -21.88 7.15 2.61
N GLY A 136 -20.61 7.53 2.47
CA GLY A 136 -20.01 8.73 3.05
C GLY A 136 -19.49 8.52 4.47
N ASN A 137 -19.36 7.29 4.95
CA ASN A 137 -18.74 7.02 6.25
C ASN A 137 -17.23 7.20 6.17
N ILE A 138 -16.66 7.83 7.18
CA ILE A 138 -15.22 8.08 7.28
C ILE A 138 -14.60 7.00 8.16
N VAL A 139 -13.62 6.28 7.63
CA VAL A 139 -12.86 5.23 8.33
C VAL A 139 -11.36 5.52 8.32
N LYS A 140 -10.58 4.79 9.14
CA LYS A 140 -9.12 5.01 9.24
C LYS A 140 -8.39 4.65 7.95
N CYS A 141 -8.69 3.49 7.38
CA CYS A 141 -8.27 3.02 6.07
C CYS A 141 -9.15 1.82 5.68
N GLY A 142 -8.99 1.27 4.48
CA GLY A 142 -9.82 0.21 3.91
C GLY A 142 -9.83 -1.11 4.68
N PHE A 143 -9.06 -1.23 5.77
CA PHE A 143 -9.11 -2.38 6.67
C PHE A 143 -9.96 -2.14 7.94
N PHE A 144 -10.13 -0.89 8.37
CA PHE A 144 -10.92 -0.57 9.56
C PHE A 144 -12.37 -0.28 9.16
N GLU A 145 -13.26 -1.22 9.42
CA GLU A 145 -14.67 -1.07 9.00
C GLU A 145 -15.46 -0.12 9.91
N GLU A 146 -15.06 0.06 11.17
CA GLU A 146 -15.86 0.85 12.11
C GLU A 146 -15.73 2.36 11.84
N PRO A 147 -16.85 3.04 11.49
CA PRO A 147 -16.83 4.45 11.12
C PRO A 147 -16.45 5.40 12.27
N CYS A 148 -15.73 6.46 11.93
CA CYS A 148 -15.46 7.62 12.78
C CYS A 148 -16.51 8.74 12.60
N GLY A 149 -17.56 8.48 11.83
CA GLY A 149 -18.63 9.42 11.50
C GLY A 149 -19.02 9.35 10.03
N ASN A 150 -19.96 10.18 9.62
CA ASN A 150 -20.36 10.34 8.22
C ASN A 150 -20.04 11.76 7.76
N ILE A 151 -19.59 11.92 6.51
CA ILE A 151 -19.16 13.19 5.93
C ILE A 151 -20.25 14.26 5.98
N ARG A 152 -21.53 13.87 5.99
CA ARG A 152 -22.69 14.76 6.16
C ARG A 152 -22.68 15.51 7.50
N ASN A 153 -21.98 14.98 8.51
CA ASN A 153 -21.78 15.60 9.82
C ASN A 153 -20.51 16.46 9.88
N GLY A 154 -19.80 16.62 8.76
CA GLY A 154 -18.59 17.42 8.61
C GLY A 154 -17.28 16.63 8.78
N LEU A 155 -16.33 16.86 7.88
CA LEU A 155 -15.02 16.19 7.88
C LEU A 155 -14.23 16.45 9.17
N LYS A 156 -14.30 17.67 9.70
CA LYS A 156 -13.62 18.04 10.96
C LYS A 156 -14.07 17.14 12.12
N ASN A 157 -15.37 16.91 12.27
CA ASN A 157 -15.91 16.06 13.33
C ASN A 157 -15.46 14.60 13.18
N CYS A 158 -15.50 14.09 11.95
CA CYS A 158 -15.00 12.75 11.63
C CYS A 158 -13.50 12.61 11.96
N TRP A 159 -12.71 13.64 11.63
CA TRP A 159 -11.27 13.68 11.91
C TRP A 159 -10.96 13.71 13.41
N GLU A 160 -11.70 14.49 14.20
CA GLU A 160 -11.54 14.51 15.66
C GLU A 160 -11.85 13.15 16.30
N ASN A 161 -12.85 12.43 15.80
CA ASN A 161 -13.16 11.07 16.25
C ASN A 161 -12.07 10.07 15.84
N LEU A 162 -11.57 10.18 14.60
CA LEU A 162 -10.48 9.35 14.10
C LEU A 162 -9.21 9.54 14.93
N LYS A 163 -8.86 10.79 15.28
CA LYS A 163 -7.70 11.09 16.14
C LYS A 163 -7.77 10.41 17.50
N LYS A 164 -8.96 10.36 18.12
CA LYS A 164 -9.15 9.73 19.44
C LYS A 164 -8.96 8.22 19.41
N ARG A 165 -9.18 7.59 18.25
CA ARG A 165 -9.32 6.14 18.15
C ARG A 165 -8.20 5.45 17.40
N TYR A 166 -7.69 6.08 16.34
CA TYR A 166 -6.84 5.42 15.34
C TYR A 166 -5.56 6.21 15.04
N ILE A 167 -5.18 7.13 15.92
CA ILE A 167 -3.89 7.82 15.86
C ILE A 167 -3.09 7.39 17.09
N TRP A 168 -2.18 6.45 16.87
CA TRP A 168 -1.34 5.86 17.92
C TRP A 168 0.03 6.52 17.95
N ARG A 169 0.53 6.80 19.14
CA ARG A 169 1.91 7.25 19.34
C ARG A 169 2.87 6.05 19.36
N LEU A 170 4.14 6.28 19.03
CA LEU A 170 5.14 5.20 19.00
C LEU A 170 5.45 4.66 20.40
N ASP A 171 5.36 5.47 21.44
CA ASP A 171 5.58 5.08 22.84
C ASP A 171 4.44 4.22 23.42
N GLU A 172 3.30 4.14 22.73
CA GLU A 172 2.19 3.25 23.09
C GLU A 172 2.38 1.84 22.53
N LEU A 173 3.30 1.66 21.58
CA LEU A 173 3.51 0.37 20.91
C LEU A 173 4.30 -0.59 21.80
N LYS A 174 3.95 -1.87 21.76
CA LYS A 174 4.69 -2.97 22.42
C LYS A 174 5.90 -3.41 21.60
N CYS A 175 6.61 -2.46 21.00
CA CYS A 175 7.81 -2.68 20.20
C CYS A 175 9.06 -2.36 21.03
N SER A 176 9.85 -3.38 21.37
CA SER A 176 11.10 -3.25 22.13
C SER A 176 12.33 -3.32 21.20
N CYS A 177 12.44 -2.39 20.23
CA CYS A 177 13.58 -2.37 19.30
C CYS A 177 14.04 -0.96 18.90
N GLN A 178 15.30 -0.84 18.50
CA GLN A 178 15.91 0.44 18.07
C GLN A 178 15.30 1.00 16.77
N TYR A 179 14.63 0.16 15.98
CA TYR A 179 14.10 0.54 14.67
C TYR A 179 12.72 1.18 14.74
N VAL A 180 12.06 1.22 15.90
CA VAL A 180 10.67 1.73 16.03
C VAL A 180 10.49 3.16 15.51
N GLY A 181 11.52 4.00 15.64
CA GLY A 181 11.50 5.37 15.09
C GLY A 181 11.50 5.42 13.56
N GLU A 182 12.17 4.46 12.92
CA GLU A 182 12.29 4.37 11.46
C GLU A 182 11.14 3.58 10.84
N CYS A 183 10.87 2.38 11.37
CA CYS A 183 9.80 1.49 10.92
C CYS A 183 8.41 1.99 11.32
N ARG A 184 8.33 2.89 12.31
CA ARG A 184 7.11 3.51 12.86
C ARG A 184 6.08 2.50 13.34
N GLY A 185 6.55 1.32 13.74
CA GLY A 185 5.73 0.18 14.14
C GLY A 185 5.04 -0.55 13.00
N GLY A 186 5.09 -0.09 11.75
CA GLY A 186 4.36 -0.75 10.66
C GLY A 186 2.84 -0.62 10.70
N CYS A 187 2.17 -1.49 9.95
CA CYS A 187 0.71 -1.50 9.80
C CYS A 187 0.05 -1.99 11.09
N ARG A 188 -0.76 -1.11 11.70
CA ARG A 188 -1.48 -1.41 12.94
C ARG A 188 -2.53 -2.50 12.73
N TYR A 189 -3.22 -2.48 11.59
CA TYR A 189 -4.17 -3.55 11.26
C TYR A 189 -3.47 -4.92 11.11
N ARG A 190 -2.28 -4.96 10.50
CA ARG A 190 -1.48 -6.19 10.42
C ARG A 190 -1.04 -6.68 11.80
N ALA A 191 -0.60 -5.78 12.68
CA ALA A 191 -0.30 -6.12 14.07
C ALA A 191 -1.50 -6.77 14.77
N LEU A 192 -2.69 -6.17 14.65
CA LEU A 192 -3.93 -6.70 15.20
C LEU A 192 -4.25 -8.11 14.65
N MET A 193 -4.21 -8.31 13.33
CA MET A 193 -4.57 -9.58 12.69
C MET A 193 -3.58 -10.74 12.96
N TYR A 194 -2.35 -10.43 13.36
CA TYR A 194 -1.32 -11.44 13.63
C TYR A 194 -1.12 -11.71 15.11
N SER A 195 -1.24 -10.70 15.97
CA SER A 195 -1.00 -10.82 17.40
C SER A 195 -2.27 -10.78 18.26
N GLY A 196 -3.40 -10.36 17.70
CA GLY A 196 -4.61 -10.04 18.46
C GLY A 196 -4.53 -8.69 19.19
N ASP A 197 -3.43 -7.93 19.04
CA ASP A 197 -3.20 -6.67 19.70
C ASP A 197 -2.85 -5.55 18.69
N ILE A 198 -3.66 -4.50 18.67
CA ILE A 198 -3.46 -3.32 17.82
C ILE A 198 -2.16 -2.56 18.16
N LEU A 199 -1.70 -2.65 19.41
CA LEU A 199 -0.44 -2.07 19.88
C LEU A 199 0.74 -3.03 19.71
N GLY A 200 0.48 -4.26 19.27
CA GLY A 200 1.49 -5.27 19.01
C GLY A 200 2.44 -4.93 17.85
N CYS A 201 3.37 -5.84 17.60
CA CYS A 201 4.35 -5.71 16.54
C CYS A 201 3.78 -6.13 15.18
N ASP A 202 4.15 -5.40 14.14
CA ASP A 202 3.90 -5.81 12.76
C ASP A 202 4.97 -6.84 12.32
N PRO A 203 4.63 -8.12 12.12
CA PRO A 203 5.59 -9.17 11.81
C PRO A 203 6.37 -8.94 10.52
N VAL A 204 5.75 -8.33 9.50
CA VAL A 204 6.42 -8.05 8.22
C VAL A 204 7.50 -7.00 8.42
N MET A 205 7.19 -5.93 9.16
CA MET A 205 8.18 -4.90 9.47
C MET A 205 9.27 -5.43 10.41
N CYS A 206 8.94 -6.24 11.41
CA CYS A 206 9.95 -6.90 12.24
C CYS A 206 10.93 -7.72 11.39
N ASN A 207 10.43 -8.48 10.41
CA ASN A 207 11.29 -9.27 9.54
C ASN A 207 12.21 -8.43 8.65
N ILE A 208 11.71 -7.32 8.09
CA ILE A 208 12.52 -6.41 7.25
C ILE A 208 13.75 -5.88 8.02
N TYR A 209 13.57 -5.63 9.32
CA TYR A 209 14.61 -5.09 10.21
C TYR A 209 15.34 -6.16 11.04
N ASP A 210 15.17 -7.45 10.73
CA ASP A 210 15.77 -8.58 11.46
C ASP A 210 15.47 -8.58 12.98
N VAL A 211 14.34 -8.01 13.37
CA VAL A 211 13.87 -8.00 14.76
C VAL A 211 13.15 -9.31 15.04
N LYS A 212 13.79 -10.20 15.78
CA LYS A 212 13.09 -11.35 16.38
C LYS A 212 11.98 -10.79 17.26
N GLN A 213 10.75 -11.29 17.14
CA GLN A 213 9.61 -10.83 17.93
C GLN A 213 9.88 -11.05 19.44
N ILE A 214 10.51 -10.09 20.11
CA ILE A 214 10.57 -9.97 21.58
C ILE A 214 9.35 -9.16 22.06
N CYS A 215 8.25 -9.24 21.32
CA CYS A 215 7.02 -8.51 21.62
C CYS A 215 6.18 -9.39 22.52
N GLN A 216 6.41 -9.26 23.84
CA GLN A 216 5.57 -9.86 24.89
C GLN A 216 4.26 -9.10 25.04
#